data_AF-A0A938K1C5-F1
#
_entry.id   AF-A0A938K1C5-F1
#
_cell.length_a   1.000
_cell.length_b   1.000
_cell.length_c   1.000
_cell.angle_alpha   90.00
_cell.angle_beta   90.00
_cell.angle_gamma   90.00
#
_symmetry.space_group_name_H-M   'P 1'
#
loop_
_entity.id
_entity.type
_entity.pdbx_description
1 polymer ?
#
loop_
_entity_poly.entity_id
_entity_poly.type
_entity_poly.pdbx_seq_one_letter_code
_entity_poly.pdbx_strand_id
1 'polypeptide(L)'
;MTYKGHGVGEYFADILVEDVLVIELKCAERLSNEHTAQCLDYLRASGRTLCLLVNFQKPKVEWTRIVHGFPIPQPVDAPPLAG
;
A
#
# COMPACT_ATOMS: atom_id res chain seq x y z
N MET A 1 -11.99 -6.00 10.05
CA MET A 1 -12.19 -5.74 8.60
C MET A 1 -13.16 -6.75 8.03
N THR A 2 -14.00 -6.37 7.06
CA THR A 2 -14.95 -7.28 6.42
C THR A 2 -14.71 -7.26 4.92
N TYR A 3 -14.34 -8.40 4.32
CA TYR A 3 -14.19 -8.54 2.87
C TYR A 3 -15.24 -9.54 2.38
N LYS A 4 -16.04 -9.15 1.38
CA LYS A 4 -17.14 -9.97 0.83
C LYS A 4 -18.06 -10.55 1.92
N GLY A 5 -18.41 -9.75 2.93
CA GLY A 5 -19.29 -10.17 4.02
C GLY A 5 -18.67 -11.12 5.05
N HIS A 6 -17.39 -11.50 4.91
CA HIS A 6 -16.66 -12.32 5.89
C HIS A 6 -15.69 -11.45 6.68
N GLY A 7 -15.66 -11.61 8.01
CA GLY A 7 -14.70 -10.92 8.87
C GLY A 7 -13.28 -11.40 8.58
N VAL A 8 -12.43 -10.54 8.03
CA VAL A 8 -11.02 -10.82 7.70
C VAL A 8 -10.10 -10.58 8.91
N GLY A 9 -10.64 -10.62 10.12
CA GLY A 9 -9.89 -10.29 11.33
C GLY A 9 -9.65 -8.79 11.51
N GLU A 10 -8.92 -8.46 12.57
CA GLU A 10 -8.55 -7.10 12.91
C GLU A 10 -7.14 -6.82 12.38
N TYR A 11 -6.99 -5.84 11.48
CA TYR A 11 -5.70 -5.36 11.03
C TYR A 11 -5.43 -4.05 11.76
N PHE A 12 -4.29 -3.99 12.46
CA PHE A 12 -3.75 -2.78 13.05
C PHE A 12 -2.43 -2.48 12.36
N ALA A 13 -2.30 -1.27 11.79
CA ALA A 13 -1.04 -0.82 11.23
C ALA A 13 -0.02 -0.61 12.35
N ASP A 14 1.25 -0.93 12.09
CA ASP A 14 2.33 -0.67 13.07
C ASP A 14 2.49 0.83 13.33
N ILE A 15 2.47 1.64 12.27
CA ILE A 15 2.54 3.10 12.36
C ILE A 15 1.57 3.72 11.35
N LEU A 16 0.85 4.74 11.80
CA LEU A 16 0.05 5.60 10.96
C LEU A 16 0.48 7.05 11.14
N VAL A 17 0.91 7.69 10.05
CA VAL A 17 1.39 9.07 10.04
C VAL A 17 0.32 9.97 9.43
N GLU A 18 -0.13 10.94 10.22
CA GLU A 18 -1.11 11.98 9.82
C GLU A 18 -2.36 11.41 9.14
N ASP A 19 -2.81 10.20 9.54
CA ASP A 19 -3.92 9.47 8.92
C ASP A 19 -3.76 9.13 7.42
N VAL A 20 -2.62 9.45 6.80
CA VAL A 20 -2.38 9.35 5.36
C VAL A 20 -1.45 8.18 5.01
N LEU A 21 -0.33 8.05 5.72
CA LEU A 21 0.71 7.06 5.41
C LEU A 21 0.69 5.93 6.41
N VAL A 22 0.44 4.72 5.91
CA VAL A 22 0.58 3.48 6.66
C VAL A 22 2.02 3.00 6.53
N ILE A 23 2.65 2.62 7.64
CA ILE A 23 3.95 1.95 7.63
C ILE A 23 3.78 0.58 8.28
N GLU A 24 4.18 -0.45 7.55
CA GLU A 24 4.08 -1.83 7.96
C GLU A 24 5.47 -2.47 8.01
N LEU A 25 5.81 -3.06 9.14
CA LEU A 25 7.11 -3.64 9.41
C LEU A 25 7.06 -5.16 9.31
N LYS A 26 8.06 -5.74 8.66
CA LYS A 26 8.26 -7.18 8.55
C LYS A 26 9.68 -7.56 8.94
N CYS A 27 9.79 -8.78 9.46
CA CYS A 27 11.06 -9.46 9.71
C CYS A 27 10.96 -10.81 9.00
N ALA A 28 11.20 -10.80 7.69
CA ALA A 28 11.02 -11.97 6.82
C ALA A 28 12.20 -12.09 5.85
N GLU A 29 12.46 -13.30 5.36
CA GLU A 29 13.55 -13.54 4.38
C GLU A 29 13.43 -12.65 3.13
N ARG A 30 12.19 -12.42 2.68
CA ARG A 30 11.82 -11.49 1.61
C ARG A 30 10.39 -10.99 1.80
N LEU A 31 10.09 -9.84 1.19
CA LEU A 31 8.70 -9.39 1.03
C LEU A 31 7.99 -10.27 -0.01
N SER A 32 6.80 -10.79 0.34
CA SER A 32 5.99 -11.65 -0.52
C SER A 32 4.79 -10.89 -1.09
N ASN A 33 4.14 -11.48 -2.10
CA ASN A 33 2.89 -10.94 -2.65
C ASN A 33 1.76 -10.95 -1.61
N GLU A 34 1.80 -11.86 -0.64
CA GLU A 34 0.82 -11.91 0.46
C GLU A 34 0.94 -10.68 1.36
N HIS A 35 2.16 -10.24 1.70
CA HIS A 35 2.36 -9.00 2.46
C HIS A 35 1.79 -7.78 1.71
N THR A 36 2.03 -7.72 0.40
CA THR A 36 1.47 -6.66 -0.45
C THR A 36 -0.05 -6.71 -0.51
N ALA A 37 -0.63 -7.91 -0.68
CA ALA A 37 -2.08 -8.09 -0.72
C ALA A 37 -2.74 -7.66 0.60
N GLN A 38 -2.12 -8.02 1.73
CA GLN A 38 -2.58 -7.60 3.05
C GLN A 38 -2.60 -6.07 3.18
N CYS A 39 -1.53 -5.39 2.75
CA CYS A 39 -1.48 -3.93 2.74
C CYS A 39 -2.56 -3.32 1.83
N LEU A 40 -2.80 -3.89 0.64
CA LEU A 40 -3.82 -3.43 -0.28
C LEU A 40 -5.24 -3.57 0.29
N ASP A 41 -5.52 -4.69 0.94
CA ASP A 41 -6.82 -4.91 1.60
C ASP A 41 -7.02 -3.94 2.76
N TYR A 42 -5.95 -3.64 3.51
CA TYR A 42 -6.00 -2.59 4.53
C TYR A 42 -6.30 -1.22 3.93
N LEU A 43 -5.57 -0.81 2.88
CA LEU A 43 -5.78 0.47 2.21
C LEU A 43 -7.22 0.61 1.72
N ARG A 44 -7.76 -0.44 1.08
CA ARG A 44 -9.17 -0.48 0.62
C ARG A 44 -10.16 -0.35 1.78
N ALA A 45 -9.99 -1.13 2.84
CA ALA A 45 -10.93 -1.16 3.96
C ALA A 45 -10.87 0.11 4.83
N SER A 46 -9.71 0.76 4.87
CA SER A 46 -9.47 1.95 5.69
C SER A 46 -9.63 3.27 4.93
N GLY A 47 -9.88 3.23 3.62
CA GLY A 47 -10.01 4.42 2.75
C GLY A 47 -8.69 5.15 2.47
N ARG A 48 -7.55 4.55 2.83
CA ARG A 48 -6.21 5.14 2.66
C ARG A 48 -5.61 4.73 1.32
N THR A 49 -4.64 5.49 0.84
CA THR A 49 -4.08 5.33 -0.51
C THR A 49 -2.61 4.96 -0.54
N LEU A 50 -1.90 5.07 0.60
CA LEU A 50 -0.45 4.92 0.65
C LEU A 50 0.00 4.02 1.81
N CYS A 51 0.81 3.01 1.48
CA CYS A 51 1.49 2.16 2.44
C CYS A 51 2.98 2.03 2.10
N LEU A 52 3.83 2.07 3.13
CA LEU A 52 5.24 1.71 3.07
C LEU A 52 5.45 0.37 3.77
N LEU A 53 5.73 -0.67 3.00
CA LEU A 53 6.05 -2.01 3.52
C LEU A 53 7.56 -2.14 3.66
N VAL A 54 8.05 -2.30 4.89
CA VAL A 54 9.47 -2.26 5.23
C VAL A 54 9.89 -3.59 5.85
N ASN A 55 11.01 -4.16 5.38
CA ASN A 55 11.60 -5.38 5.90
C ASN A 55 12.95 -5.09 6.57
N PHE A 56 13.06 -5.45 7.85
CA PHE A 56 14.24 -5.23 8.67
C PHE A 56 15.06 -6.51 8.93
N GLN A 57 14.73 -7.64 8.31
CA GLN A 57 15.46 -8.90 8.50
C GLN A 57 16.96 -8.82 8.13
N LYS A 58 17.31 -7.99 7.15
CA LYS A 58 18.68 -7.85 6.63
C LYS A 58 19.31 -6.54 7.12
N PRO A 59 20.66 -6.46 7.19
CA PRO A 59 21.36 -5.23 7.57
C PRO A 59 21.00 -4.03 6.69
N LYS A 60 20.75 -4.28 5.41
CA LYS A 60 20.19 -3.29 4.49
C LYS A 60 18.67 -3.41 4.49
N VAL A 61 18.00 -2.32 4.83
CA VAL A 61 16.55 -2.22 4.81
C VAL A 61 16.03 -2.41 3.38
N GLU A 62 15.10 -3.34 3.21
CA GLU A 62 14.33 -3.53 1.98
C GLU A 62 12.96 -2.89 2.18
N TRP A 63 12.45 -2.16 1.19
CA TRP A 63 11.14 -1.53 1.32
C TRP A 63 10.43 -1.41 -0.04
N THR A 64 9.10 -1.37 0.01
CA THR A 64 8.23 -1.20 -1.15
C THR A 64 7.15 -0.17 -0.85
N ARG A 65 6.92 0.76 -1.80
CA ARG A 65 5.79 1.70 -1.75
C ARG A 65 4.59 1.12 -2.47
N ILE A 66 3.48 1.01 -1.76
CA ILE A 66 2.22 0.48 -2.26
C ILE A 66 1.22 1.64 -2.37
N VAL A 67 0.60 1.77 -3.54
CA VAL A 67 -0.33 2.86 -3.84
C VAL A 67 -1.67 2.28 -4.29
N HIS A 68 -2.75 2.76 -3.70
CA HIS A 68 -4.11 2.41 -4.05
C HIS A 68 -4.91 3.66 -4.42
N GLY A 69 -5.59 3.64 -5.58
CA GLY A 69 -6.51 4.72 -5.97
C GLY A 69 -5.85 6.04 -6.38
N PHE A 70 -4.54 6.07 -6.66
CA PHE A 70 -3.88 7.28 -7.15
C PHE A 70 -4.30 7.56 -8.61
N PRO A 71 -4.87 8.74 -8.91
CA PRO A 71 -5.20 9.08 -10.29
C PRO A 71 -3.90 9.15 -11.09
N ILE A 72 -3.86 8.40 -12.21
CA ILE A 72 -2.79 8.57 -13.20
C ILE A 72 -2.90 10.02 -13.68
N PRO A 73 -1.85 10.86 -13.53
CA PRO A 73 -1.88 12.21 -14.06
C PRO A 73 -2.19 12.12 -15.55
N GLN A 74 -3.31 12.69 -15.99
CA GLN A 74 -3.55 12.84 -17.43
C GLN A 74 -2.46 13.79 -17.95
N PRO A 75 -1.79 13.48 -19.08
CA PRO A 75 -0.83 14.40 -19.68
C PRO A 75 -1.48 15.76 -19.86
N VAL A 76 -0.92 16.79 -19.22
CA VAL A 76 -1.58 18.10 -19.11
C VAL A 76 -1.64 18.85 -20.45
N ASP A 77 -0.85 18.46 -21.46
CA ASP A 77 -0.87 19.08 -22.79
C ASP A 77 -0.43 18.07 -23.87
N ALA A 78 -1.29 17.11 -24.22
CA ALA A 78 -1.08 16.41 -25.50
C ALA A 78 -1.45 17.40 -26.63
N PRO A 79 -0.50 17.84 -27.48
CA PRO A 79 -0.85 18.70 -28.61
C PRO A 79 -1.89 17.98 -29.48
N PRO A 80 -2.82 18.72 -30.12
CA PRO A 80 -3.77 18.09 -31.03
C PRO A 80 -2.99 17.28 -32.05
N LEU A 81 -3.35 16.01 -32.22
CA LEU A 81 -2.88 15.23 -33.36
C LEU A 81 -3.25 16.02 -34.61
N ALA A 82 -2.24 16.59 -35.26
CA ALA A 82 -2.40 17.23 -36.56
C ALA A 82 -2.99 16.19 -37.50
N GLY A 83 -4.12 16.56 -38.12
CA GLY A 83 -4.86 15.72 -39.07
C GLY A 83 -4.13 15.50 -40.39
#